data_AF-B7Q8W3-F1
#
_entry.id   AF-B7Q8W3-F1
#
_cell.length_a   1.000
_cell.length_b   1.000
_cell.length_c   1.000
_cell.angle_alpha   90.00
_cell.angle_beta   90.00
_cell.angle_gamma   90.00
#
_symmetry.space_group_name_H-M   'P 1'
#
loop_
_entity.id
_entity.type
_entity.pdbx_description
1 polymer ?
#
loop_
_entity_poly.entity_id
_entity_poly.type
_entity_poly.pdbx_seq_one_letter_code
_entity_poly.pdbx_strand_id
1 'polypeptide(L)'
;MDSFVQGFPDFKLRVNFSKMETNLKVDRIPLVLPQDSVHFCGFVFDTVTLEVTEEPEDAARPLTRRSRSSEAGLMPYLEHWQIQLRPLILDSTLNSRNRMLATLFAKVFVFADRFFFTVDGMRYVNGPYVATVFSGALDCLLMRLFRCATTNGFELFFSVGELRLVFWEVVLRKAGGRNRAVRAAVRTTLTDVRKKVPASSAEFLVDYCGT
;
A
#
# COMPACT_ATOMS: atom_id res chain seq x y z
N MET A 1 26.05 -31.93 -5.08
CA MET A 1 26.14 -30.47 -5.33
C MET A 1 25.63 -30.32 -6.75
N ASP A 2 24.33 -30.12 -6.89
CA ASP A 2 23.63 -30.56 -8.10
C ASP A 2 23.37 -29.33 -8.97
N SER A 3 24.11 -29.24 -10.07
CA SER A 3 24.06 -28.15 -11.03
C SER A 3 22.81 -28.29 -11.90
N PHE A 4 21.80 -27.45 -11.68
CA PHE A 4 20.52 -27.50 -12.40
C PHE A 4 20.55 -26.79 -13.77
N VAL A 5 21.61 -26.06 -14.11
CA VAL A 5 21.68 -25.25 -15.34
C VAL A 5 22.58 -25.91 -16.38
N GLN A 6 22.03 -26.81 -17.19
CA GLN A 6 22.65 -27.22 -18.45
C GLN A 6 22.47 -26.08 -19.47
N GLY A 7 23.54 -25.31 -19.70
CA GLY A 7 23.51 -24.24 -20.71
C GLY A 7 24.69 -23.26 -20.65
N PHE A 8 25.38 -23.18 -19.51
CA PHE A 8 26.54 -22.29 -19.36
C PHE A 8 27.74 -23.04 -18.78
N PRO A 9 28.56 -23.71 -19.62
CA PRO A 9 29.68 -24.51 -19.16
C PRO A 9 30.72 -23.71 -18.35
N ASP A 10 30.82 -22.39 -18.58
CA ASP A 10 31.79 -21.51 -17.91
C ASP A 10 31.25 -20.76 -16.68
N PHE A 11 29.92 -20.76 -16.47
CA PHE A 11 29.32 -20.11 -15.30
C PHE A 11 28.99 -21.14 -14.22
N LYS A 12 29.85 -21.24 -13.21
CA LYS A 12 29.54 -21.96 -11.96
C LYS A 12 28.60 -21.10 -11.08
N LEU A 13 27.35 -20.95 -11.53
CA LEU A 13 26.30 -20.27 -10.77
C LEU A 13 25.93 -21.13 -9.56
N ARG A 14 26.32 -20.71 -8.36
CA ARG A 14 25.88 -21.32 -7.11
C ARG A 14 24.55 -20.71 -6.72
N VAL A 15 23.49 -21.51 -6.75
CA VAL A 15 22.12 -21.09 -6.39
C VAL A 15 21.81 -21.56 -4.98
N ASN A 16 21.16 -20.71 -4.18
CA ASN A 16 20.62 -21.12 -2.90
C ASN A 16 19.21 -21.69 -3.08
N PHE A 17 19.10 -23.02 -3.10
CA PHE A 17 17.81 -23.72 -3.26
C PHE A 17 16.80 -23.43 -2.15
N SER A 18 17.25 -23.00 -0.95
CA SER A 18 16.33 -22.62 0.13
C SER A 18 15.59 -21.30 -0.13
N LYS A 19 15.99 -20.55 -1.16
CA LYS A 19 15.36 -19.28 -1.59
C LYS A 19 14.69 -19.41 -2.97
N MET A 20 14.65 -20.62 -3.52
CA MET A 20 14.03 -20.85 -4.81
C MET A 20 12.52 -20.98 -4.61
N GLU A 21 11.75 -20.27 -5.43
CA GLU A 21 10.29 -20.32 -5.44
C GLU A 21 9.86 -20.78 -6.85
N THR A 22 8.87 -21.67 -6.92
CA THR A 22 8.39 -22.24 -8.19
C THR A 22 6.96 -22.73 -8.04
N ASN A 23 6.17 -22.68 -9.11
CA ASN A 23 4.85 -23.31 -9.19
C ASN A 23 4.88 -24.71 -9.84
N LEU A 24 6.08 -25.21 -10.17
CA LEU A 24 6.25 -26.48 -10.86
C LEU A 24 5.92 -27.65 -9.91
N LYS A 25 4.89 -28.42 -10.27
CA LYS A 25 4.50 -29.66 -9.60
C LYS A 25 5.31 -30.82 -10.19
N VAL A 26 6.58 -30.93 -9.83
CA VAL A 26 7.46 -32.02 -10.29
C VAL A 26 8.09 -32.76 -9.12
N ASP A 27 8.09 -34.09 -9.18
CA ASP A 27 8.70 -34.97 -8.17
C ASP A 27 10.23 -34.80 -8.01
N ARG A 28 10.89 -34.08 -8.94
CA ARG A 28 12.36 -34.03 -9.08
C ARG A 28 13.05 -32.84 -8.42
N ILE A 29 12.33 -31.91 -7.78
CA ILE A 29 12.94 -30.84 -6.98
C ILE A 29 12.60 -31.08 -5.49
N PRO A 30 13.28 -32.03 -4.82
CA PRO A 30 12.90 -32.51 -3.49
C PRO A 30 13.03 -31.46 -2.36
N LEU A 31 13.53 -30.26 -2.65
CA LEU A 31 13.79 -29.21 -1.67
C LEU A 31 12.92 -27.95 -1.83
N VAL A 32 12.11 -27.86 -2.89
CA VAL A 32 11.28 -26.68 -3.17
C VAL A 32 9.82 -27.11 -3.30
N LEU A 33 9.00 -26.67 -2.35
CA LEU A 33 7.56 -26.89 -2.42
C LEU A 33 6.95 -25.97 -3.49
N PRO A 34 5.98 -26.47 -4.29
CA PRO A 34 5.28 -25.62 -5.24
C PRO A 34 4.50 -24.53 -4.50
N GLN A 35 4.61 -23.30 -4.99
CA GLN A 35 3.95 -22.11 -4.47
C GLN A 35 3.17 -21.44 -5.61
N ASP A 36 1.98 -20.95 -5.29
CA ASP A 36 1.16 -20.20 -6.24
C ASP A 36 1.63 -18.74 -6.39
N SER A 37 2.56 -18.29 -5.55
CA SER A 37 3.17 -16.95 -5.60
C SER A 37 4.68 -17.03 -5.74
N VAL A 38 5.27 -16.14 -6.54
CA VAL A 38 6.72 -16.00 -6.71
C VAL A 38 7.16 -14.57 -6.40
N HIS A 39 8.11 -14.43 -5.50
CA HIS A 39 8.71 -13.20 -5.05
C HIS A 39 9.94 -12.84 -5.88
N PHE A 40 9.92 -11.65 -6.49
CA PHE A 40 11.05 -11.18 -7.30
C PHE A 40 11.13 -9.66 -7.34
N CYS A 41 12.31 -9.10 -7.02
CA CYS A 41 12.57 -7.66 -7.03
C CYS A 41 11.56 -6.82 -6.23
N GLY A 42 11.11 -7.35 -5.08
CA GLY A 42 10.14 -6.68 -4.22
C GLY A 42 8.70 -6.73 -4.73
N PHE A 43 8.40 -7.54 -5.75
CA PHE A 43 7.06 -7.83 -6.23
C PHE A 43 6.70 -9.28 -5.95
N VAL A 44 5.41 -9.54 -5.79
CA VAL A 44 4.85 -10.88 -5.67
C VAL A 44 3.98 -11.13 -6.89
N PHE A 45 4.40 -12.11 -7.69
CA PHE A 45 3.71 -12.55 -8.89
C PHE A 45 2.83 -13.74 -8.52
N ASP A 46 1.52 -13.58 -8.64
CA ASP A 46 0.58 -14.68 -8.50
C ASP A 46 0.63 -15.50 -9.80
N THR A 47 1.08 -16.73 -9.71
CA THR A 47 1.27 -17.61 -10.86
C THR A 47 -0.04 -18.23 -11.37
N VAL A 48 -1.13 -18.10 -10.62
CA VAL A 48 -2.48 -18.56 -10.99
C VAL A 48 -3.25 -17.44 -11.68
N THR A 49 -3.25 -16.25 -11.09
CA THR A 49 -4.01 -15.09 -11.61
C THR A 49 -3.18 -14.22 -12.57
N LEU A 50 -1.86 -14.40 -12.61
CA LEU A 50 -0.88 -13.57 -13.31
C LEU A 50 -0.85 -12.11 -12.83
N GLU A 51 -1.52 -11.82 -11.72
CA GLU A 51 -1.54 -10.50 -11.11
C GLU A 51 -0.25 -10.24 -10.33
N VAL A 52 0.09 -8.96 -10.19
CA VAL A 52 1.31 -8.52 -9.52
C VAL A 52 0.97 -7.64 -8.33
N THR A 53 1.50 -7.99 -7.16
CA THR A 53 1.48 -7.11 -5.99
C THR A 53 2.87 -6.66 -5.61
N GLU A 54 2.95 -5.64 -4.77
CA GLU A 54 4.19 -5.35 -4.07
C GLU A 54 4.33 -6.25 -2.85
N GLU A 55 5.56 -6.65 -2.54
CA GLU A 55 5.85 -7.22 -1.23
C GLU A 55 5.37 -6.27 -0.13
N PRO A 56 4.72 -6.79 0.92
CA PRO A 56 4.19 -5.95 1.98
C PRO A 56 5.33 -5.15 2.61
N GLU A 57 5.19 -3.83 2.61
CA GLU A 57 6.09 -2.98 3.37
C GLU A 57 6.00 -3.34 4.85
N ASP A 58 7.15 -3.67 5.44
CA ASP A 58 7.20 -4.06 6.84
C ASP A 58 6.81 -2.86 7.73
N ALA A 59 5.58 -2.89 8.23
CA ALA A 59 5.04 -1.86 9.12
C ALA A 59 5.83 -1.80 10.44
N ALA A 60 6.57 -2.86 10.77
CA ALA A 60 7.36 -2.99 11.99
C ALA A 60 8.75 -2.33 11.92
N ARG A 61 9.17 -1.75 10.78
CA ARG A 61 10.47 -1.08 10.70
C ARG A 61 10.51 0.04 11.76
N PRO A 62 11.44 -0.01 12.73
CA PRO A 62 11.38 0.86 13.89
C PRO A 62 11.46 2.33 13.46
N LEU A 63 10.35 3.04 13.62
CA LEU A 63 10.32 4.47 13.46
C LEU A 63 11.10 5.07 14.64
N THR A 64 12.34 5.51 14.39
CA THR A 64 13.08 6.31 15.35
C THR A 64 12.31 7.59 15.63
N ARG A 65 11.64 7.65 16.78
CA ARG A 65 10.99 8.86 17.28
C ARG A 65 12.05 9.95 17.45
N ARG A 66 12.07 10.93 16.55
CA ARG A 66 12.82 12.17 16.82
C ARG A 66 12.09 12.91 17.91
N SER A 67 12.73 13.06 19.06
CA SER A 67 12.13 13.67 20.24
C SER A 67 11.85 15.15 20.01
N ARG A 68 10.62 15.57 20.39
CA ARG A 68 10.18 16.97 20.63
C ARG A 68 10.07 17.86 19.39
N SER A 69 8.88 17.91 18.80
CA SER A 69 8.37 19.17 18.24
C SER A 69 6.85 19.24 18.40
N SER A 70 6.36 20.46 18.54
CA SER A 70 4.94 20.84 18.61
C SER A 70 4.15 20.38 17.37
N GLU A 71 2.84 20.63 17.31
CA GLU A 71 1.99 20.33 16.13
C GLU A 71 2.57 20.85 14.81
N ALA A 72 3.31 21.97 14.85
CA ALA A 72 4.04 22.55 13.72
C ALA A 72 5.10 21.59 13.09
N GLY A 73 5.45 20.51 13.80
CA GLY A 73 6.42 19.50 13.38
C GLY A 73 5.85 18.34 12.57
N LEU A 74 4.53 18.24 12.31
CA LEU A 74 3.97 17.11 11.53
C LEU A 74 4.37 17.14 10.04
N MET A 75 4.51 18.33 9.45
CA MET A 75 4.83 18.53 8.03
C MET A 75 6.20 17.94 7.61
N PRO A 76 7.31 18.18 8.34
CA PRO A 76 8.62 17.58 8.03
C PRO A 76 8.64 16.04 7.98
N TYR A 77 7.71 15.36 8.67
CA TYR A 77 7.65 13.90 8.63
C TYR A 77 6.89 13.36 7.41
N LEU A 78 6.05 14.16 6.75
CA LEU A 78 5.35 13.75 5.52
C LEU A 78 6.31 13.43 4.38
N GLU A 79 7.45 14.14 4.29
CA GLU A 79 8.49 13.86 3.31
C GLU A 79 9.09 12.45 3.48
N HIS A 80 9.12 11.94 4.71
CA HIS A 80 9.62 10.61 5.06
C HIS A 80 8.55 9.52 4.97
N TRP A 81 7.27 9.90 4.81
CA TRP A 81 6.13 8.99 4.72
C TRP A 81 5.51 9.00 3.32
N GLN A 82 6.33 9.29 2.32
CA GLN A 82 5.88 9.21 0.94
C GLN A 82 5.51 7.77 0.58
N ILE A 83 4.26 7.58 0.15
CA ILE A 83 3.84 6.34 -0.49
C ILE A 83 4.61 6.22 -1.81
N GLN A 84 5.47 5.20 -1.89
CA GLN A 84 6.13 4.85 -3.14
C GLN A 84 5.14 4.10 -4.02
N LEU A 85 4.95 4.59 -5.23
CA LEU A 85 4.13 3.93 -6.25
C LEU A 85 5.07 3.39 -7.32
N ARG A 86 5.17 2.07 -7.46
CA ARG A 86 5.87 1.47 -8.60
C ARG A 86 4.89 1.27 -9.74
N PRO A 87 5.25 1.58 -11.01
CA PRO A 87 4.30 1.55 -12.12
C PRO A 87 3.55 0.23 -12.28
N LEU A 88 4.25 -0.88 -12.06
CA LEU A 88 3.74 -2.23 -12.31
C LEU A 88 2.44 -2.57 -11.54
N ILE A 89 2.21 -1.93 -10.38
CA ILE A 89 0.98 -2.17 -9.59
C ILE A 89 -0.23 -1.37 -10.08
N LEU A 90 0.00 -0.40 -10.95
CA LEU A 90 -1.04 0.42 -11.58
C LEU A 90 -1.33 -0.04 -13.00
N ASP A 91 -0.62 -1.07 -13.48
CA ASP A 91 -0.82 -1.62 -14.82
C ASP A 91 -2.16 -2.37 -14.86
N SER A 92 -3.12 -1.77 -15.55
CA SER A 92 -4.47 -2.31 -15.74
C SER A 92 -4.53 -3.51 -16.69
N THR A 93 -3.46 -3.80 -17.43
CA THR A 93 -3.36 -5.00 -18.28
C THR A 93 -2.99 -6.24 -17.49
N LEU A 94 -2.28 -6.05 -16.37
CA LEU A 94 -1.80 -7.12 -15.49
C LEU A 94 -2.66 -7.29 -14.25
N ASN A 95 -3.24 -6.21 -13.73
CA ASN A 95 -3.93 -6.21 -12.44
C ASN A 95 -5.41 -5.89 -12.58
N SER A 96 -6.26 -6.70 -11.94
CA SER A 96 -7.66 -6.35 -11.78
C SER A 96 -7.83 -5.07 -10.96
N ARG A 97 -9.00 -4.44 -11.12
CA ARG A 97 -9.43 -3.32 -10.27
C ARG A 97 -9.31 -3.65 -8.78
N ASN A 98 -9.73 -4.85 -8.36
CA ASN A 98 -9.66 -5.25 -6.96
C ASN A 98 -8.21 -5.40 -6.48
N ARG A 99 -7.32 -5.92 -7.32
CA ARG A 99 -5.90 -6.05 -7.00
C ARG A 99 -5.21 -4.69 -6.82
N MET A 100 -5.52 -3.75 -7.71
CA MET A 100 -5.03 -2.37 -7.59
C MET A 100 -5.56 -1.70 -6.33
N LEU A 101 -6.86 -1.88 -6.00
CA LEU A 101 -7.44 -1.40 -4.74
C LEU A 101 -6.73 -1.99 -3.52
N ALA A 102 -6.52 -3.31 -3.48
CA ALA A 102 -5.83 -3.97 -2.38
C ALA A 102 -4.44 -3.38 -2.14
N THR A 103 -3.69 -3.16 -3.23
CA THR A 103 -2.32 -2.64 -3.15
C THR A 103 -2.30 -1.18 -2.69
N LEU A 104 -3.20 -0.34 -3.22
CA LEU A 104 -3.36 1.05 -2.77
C LEU A 104 -3.80 1.10 -1.31
N PHE A 105 -4.75 0.27 -0.91
CA PHE A 105 -5.23 0.13 0.46
C PHE A 105 -4.08 -0.21 1.42
N ALA A 106 -3.27 -1.24 1.10
CA ALA A 106 -2.13 -1.64 1.91
C ALA A 106 -1.12 -0.50 2.09
N LYS A 107 -0.83 0.25 1.02
CA LYS A 107 0.08 1.41 1.08
C LYS A 107 -0.46 2.55 1.94
N VAL A 108 -1.74 2.89 1.78
CA VAL A 108 -2.39 3.91 2.62
C VAL A 108 -2.47 3.45 4.07
N PHE A 109 -2.67 2.15 4.32
CA PHE A 109 -2.74 1.58 5.66
C PHE A 109 -1.40 1.70 6.39
N VAL A 110 -0.28 1.37 5.74
CA VAL A 110 1.07 1.57 6.27
C VAL A 110 1.34 3.06 6.51
N PHE A 111 0.98 3.93 5.56
CA PHE A 111 1.09 5.38 5.72
C PHE A 111 0.34 5.89 6.96
N ALA A 112 -0.94 5.53 7.09
CA ALA A 112 -1.77 5.92 8.21
C ALA A 112 -1.20 5.40 9.53
N ASP A 113 -0.69 4.16 9.56
CA ASP A 113 -0.08 3.59 10.75
C ASP A 113 1.16 4.38 11.22
N ARG A 114 2.07 4.70 10.29
CA ARG A 114 3.27 5.51 10.57
C ARG A 114 2.91 6.92 11.03
N PHE A 115 1.90 7.52 10.39
CA PHE A 115 1.40 8.83 10.76
C PHE A 115 0.85 8.83 12.19
N PHE A 116 -0.06 7.91 12.51
CA PHE A 116 -0.66 7.87 13.83
C PHE A 116 0.34 7.47 14.92
N PHE A 117 1.33 6.62 14.65
CA PHE A 117 2.42 6.34 15.59
C PHE A 117 3.15 7.63 16.03
N THR A 118 3.25 8.59 15.11
CA THR A 118 3.90 9.88 15.37
C THR A 118 2.99 10.84 16.10
N VAL A 119 1.71 10.90 15.71
CA VAL A 119 0.69 11.70 16.40
C VAL A 119 0.49 11.24 17.85
N ASP A 120 0.51 9.93 18.12
CA ASP A 120 0.38 9.39 19.48
C ASP A 120 1.57 9.77 20.39
N GLY A 121 2.70 10.18 19.80
CA GLY A 121 3.85 10.73 20.54
C GLY A 121 3.71 12.21 20.91
N MET A 122 2.65 12.90 20.47
CA MET A 122 2.47 14.33 20.68
C MET A 122 1.65 14.63 21.95
N ARG A 123 2.03 15.70 22.67
CA ARG A 123 1.36 16.11 23.91
C ARG A 123 -0.02 16.73 23.67
N TYR A 124 -0.21 17.38 22.53
CA TYR A 124 -1.46 18.03 22.12
C TYR A 124 -1.68 17.75 20.63
N VAL A 125 -2.92 17.42 20.27
CA VAL A 125 -3.30 17.07 18.90
C VAL A 125 -4.67 17.67 18.58
N ASN A 126 -4.67 18.60 17.64
CA ASN A 126 -5.82 19.25 17.04
C ASN A 126 -6.35 18.38 15.89
N GLY A 127 -7.50 17.75 16.08
CA GLY A 127 -8.13 16.87 15.10
C GLY A 127 -8.32 17.51 13.72
N PRO A 128 -8.94 18.71 13.62
CA PRO A 128 -9.02 19.46 12.37
C PRO A 128 -7.70 19.66 11.65
N TYR A 129 -6.63 20.03 12.36
CA TYR A 129 -5.30 20.20 11.76
C TYR A 129 -4.77 18.88 11.19
N VAL A 130 -4.92 17.77 11.92
CA VAL A 130 -4.58 16.42 11.44
C VAL A 130 -5.34 16.06 10.17
N ALA A 131 -6.64 16.37 10.09
CA ALA A 131 -7.44 16.12 8.90
C ALA A 131 -6.97 16.96 7.69
N THR A 132 -6.55 18.20 7.90
CA THR A 132 -5.92 19.04 6.85
C THR A 132 -4.61 18.42 6.35
N VAL A 133 -3.77 17.92 7.27
CA VAL A 133 -2.51 17.25 6.90
C VAL A 133 -2.77 16.00 6.06
N PHE A 134 -3.73 15.16 6.47
CA PHE A 134 -4.14 13.99 5.69
C PHE A 134 -4.70 14.35 4.32
N SER A 135 -5.47 15.44 4.22
CA SER A 135 -5.98 15.93 2.93
C SER A 135 -4.85 16.30 1.97
N GLY A 136 -3.84 17.04 2.46
CA GLY A 136 -2.66 17.38 1.67
C GLY A 136 -1.86 16.15 1.23
N ALA A 137 -1.67 15.17 2.13
CA ALA A 137 -1.00 13.92 1.80
C ALA A 137 -1.75 13.12 0.70
N LEU A 138 -3.09 13.08 0.79
CA LEU A 138 -3.95 12.47 -0.21
C LEU A 138 -3.86 13.19 -1.56
N ASP A 139 -3.87 14.52 -1.59
CA ASP A 139 -3.73 15.28 -2.83
C ASP A 139 -2.37 15.03 -3.49
N CYS A 140 -1.29 14.97 -2.72
CA CYS A 140 0.03 14.59 -3.22
C CYS A 140 0.05 13.14 -3.76
N LEU A 141 -0.59 12.20 -3.06
CA LEU A 141 -0.70 10.80 -3.50
C LEU A 141 -1.44 10.71 -4.84
N LEU A 142 -2.59 11.37 -4.96
CA LEU A 142 -3.40 11.39 -6.17
C LEU A 142 -2.58 11.97 -7.33
N MET A 143 -1.93 13.12 -7.16
CA MET A 143 -1.08 13.71 -8.19
C MET A 143 0.03 12.76 -8.67
N ARG A 144 0.67 12.03 -7.75
CA ARG A 144 1.70 11.03 -8.09
C ARG A 144 1.12 9.82 -8.81
N LEU A 145 -0.04 9.34 -8.37
CA LEU A 145 -0.74 8.22 -8.97
C LEU A 145 -1.16 8.54 -10.41
N PHE A 146 -1.80 9.70 -10.62
CA PHE A 146 -2.16 10.16 -11.96
C PHE A 146 -0.93 10.37 -12.84
N ARG A 147 0.13 11.01 -12.34
CA ARG A 147 1.39 11.16 -13.09
C ARG A 147 2.01 9.82 -13.45
N CYS A 148 2.00 8.86 -12.54
CA CYS A 148 2.54 7.52 -12.78
C CYS A 148 1.73 6.80 -13.87
N ALA A 149 0.39 6.82 -13.77
CA ALA A 149 -0.47 6.21 -14.76
C ALA A 149 -0.31 6.85 -16.15
N THR A 150 -0.34 8.19 -16.23
CA THR A 150 -0.22 8.90 -17.52
C THR A 150 1.14 8.70 -18.18
N THR A 151 2.22 8.71 -17.39
CA THR A 151 3.59 8.50 -17.93
C THR A 151 3.78 7.10 -18.51
N ASN A 152 3.07 6.11 -17.98
CA ASN A 152 3.19 4.71 -18.42
C ASN A 152 2.03 4.27 -19.34
N GLY A 153 1.10 5.17 -19.67
CA GLY A 153 -0.05 4.86 -20.54
C GLY A 153 -1.10 3.95 -19.90
N PHE A 154 -1.17 3.89 -18.57
CA PHE A 154 -2.15 3.05 -17.86
C PHE A 154 -3.49 3.76 -17.69
N GLU A 155 -4.57 3.02 -17.89
CA GLU A 155 -5.92 3.47 -17.56
C GLU A 155 -6.24 3.20 -16.08
N LEU A 156 -6.59 4.26 -15.34
CA LEU A 156 -7.03 4.13 -13.96
C LEU A 156 -8.52 3.82 -13.90
N PHE A 157 -8.89 2.67 -13.32
CA PHE A 157 -10.29 2.27 -13.13
C PHE A 157 -10.98 2.91 -11.91
N PHE A 158 -10.46 4.04 -11.43
CA PHE A 158 -10.98 4.74 -10.26
C PHE A 158 -11.18 6.21 -10.53
N SER A 159 -12.34 6.72 -10.11
CA SER A 159 -12.53 8.15 -10.00
C SER A 159 -11.72 8.71 -8.82
N VAL A 160 -11.42 10.01 -8.88
CA VAL A 160 -10.81 10.74 -7.76
C VAL A 160 -11.65 10.59 -6.49
N GLY A 161 -12.98 10.59 -6.61
CA GLY A 161 -13.89 10.42 -5.47
C GLY A 161 -13.74 9.07 -4.79
N GLU A 162 -13.66 7.99 -5.58
CA GLU A 162 -13.46 6.63 -5.06
C GLU A 162 -12.11 6.48 -4.35
N LEU A 163 -11.02 7.00 -4.92
CA LEU A 163 -9.70 6.98 -4.28
C LEU A 163 -9.69 7.77 -2.97
N ARG A 164 -10.36 8.94 -2.95
CA ARG A 164 -10.51 9.72 -1.70
C ARG A 164 -11.31 8.96 -0.66
N LEU A 165 -12.39 8.28 -1.06
CA LEU A 165 -13.19 7.48 -0.15
C LEU A 165 -12.37 6.35 0.47
N VAL A 166 -11.71 5.52 -0.34
CA VAL A 166 -10.84 4.43 0.12
C VAL A 166 -9.79 4.95 1.11
N PHE A 167 -9.13 6.06 0.78
CA PHE A 167 -8.14 6.66 1.66
C PHE A 167 -8.72 7.01 3.04
N TRP A 168 -9.85 7.70 3.08
CA TRP A 168 -10.46 8.13 4.33
C TRP A 168 -11.07 6.97 5.14
N GLU A 169 -11.57 5.91 4.49
CA GLU A 169 -11.99 4.67 5.17
C GLU A 169 -10.81 4.02 5.90
N VAL A 170 -9.66 3.88 5.21
CA VAL A 170 -8.43 3.32 5.80
C VAL A 170 -7.97 4.15 7.00
N VAL A 171 -7.91 5.47 6.84
CA VAL A 171 -7.48 6.40 7.90
C VAL A 171 -8.44 6.34 9.10
N LEU A 172 -9.75 6.30 8.88
CA LEU A 172 -10.73 6.20 9.97
C LEU A 172 -10.54 4.91 10.78
N ARG A 173 -10.26 3.78 10.13
CA ARG A 173 -10.03 2.53 10.84
C ARG A 173 -8.76 2.54 11.66
N LYS A 174 -7.69 3.11 11.11
CA LYS A 174 -6.46 3.31 11.86
C LYS A 174 -6.61 4.28 13.03
N ALA A 175 -7.54 5.23 12.94
CA ALA A 175 -7.93 6.09 14.06
C ALA A 175 -8.74 5.35 15.16
N GLY A 176 -9.20 4.13 14.90
CA GLY A 176 -9.89 3.28 15.87
C GLY A 176 -8.99 3.00 17.09
N GLY A 177 -9.48 3.34 18.28
CA GLY A 177 -8.71 3.26 19.54
C GLY A 177 -7.87 4.50 19.89
N ARG A 178 -7.63 5.42 18.95
CA ARG A 178 -6.77 6.61 19.14
C ARG A 178 -7.55 7.86 19.56
N ASN A 179 -6.86 9.00 19.74
CA ASN A 179 -7.39 10.30 20.21
C ASN A 179 -8.79 10.62 19.66
N ARG A 180 -9.75 10.89 20.57
CA ARG A 180 -11.17 11.14 20.25
C ARG A 180 -11.38 12.34 19.32
N ALA A 181 -10.61 13.42 19.49
CA ALA A 181 -10.72 14.62 18.67
C ALA A 181 -10.29 14.36 17.22
N VAL A 182 -9.20 13.60 17.04
CA VAL A 182 -8.73 13.19 15.71
C VAL A 182 -9.75 12.28 15.03
N ARG A 183 -10.27 11.29 15.76
CA ARG A 183 -11.30 10.38 15.22
C ARG A 183 -12.56 11.14 14.79
N ALA A 184 -13.00 12.12 15.59
CA ALA A 184 -14.15 12.95 15.25
C ALA A 184 -13.92 13.74 13.96
N ALA A 185 -12.75 14.39 13.83
CA ALA A 185 -12.39 15.15 12.63
C ALA A 185 -12.33 14.26 11.38
N VAL A 186 -11.65 13.11 11.48
CA VAL A 186 -11.55 12.11 10.39
C VAL A 186 -12.94 11.61 9.98
N ARG A 187 -13.83 11.33 10.95
CA ARG A 187 -15.20 10.90 10.69
C ARG A 187 -16.00 11.99 9.95
N THR A 188 -15.88 13.24 10.37
CA THR A 188 -16.56 14.36 9.69
C THR A 188 -16.09 14.47 8.24
N THR A 189 -14.79 14.45 8.00
CA THR A 189 -14.23 14.50 6.63
C THR A 189 -14.68 13.32 5.79
N LEU A 190 -14.64 12.10 6.32
CA LEU A 190 -15.13 10.92 5.61
C LEU A 190 -16.61 11.05 5.23
N THR A 191 -17.44 11.55 6.14
CA THR A 191 -18.87 11.76 5.89
C THR A 191 -19.09 12.69 4.70
N ASP A 192 -18.29 13.75 4.59
CA ASP A 192 -18.39 14.70 3.48
C ASP A 192 -17.83 14.16 2.17
N VAL A 193 -16.85 13.26 2.21
CA VAL A 193 -16.34 12.55 1.03
C VAL A 193 -17.36 11.54 0.52
N ARG A 194 -18.01 10.76 1.41
CA ARG A 194 -19.05 9.78 1.04
C ARG A 194 -20.20 10.42 0.27
N LYS A 195 -20.63 11.63 0.64
CA LYS A 195 -21.68 12.38 -0.07
C LYS A 195 -21.34 12.70 -1.53
N LYS A 196 -20.07 12.65 -1.92
CA LYS A 196 -19.58 13.02 -3.26
C LYS A 196 -19.32 11.81 -4.16
N VAL A 197 -19.50 10.60 -3.65
CA VAL A 197 -19.29 9.34 -4.39
C VAL A 197 -20.65 8.70 -4.69
N PRO A 198 -20.87 8.12 -5.89
CA PRO A 198 -22.09 7.38 -6.17
C PRO A 198 -22.35 6.29 -5.12
N ALA A 199 -23.60 6.12 -4.69
CA ALA A 199 -23.96 5.23 -3.59
C ALA A 199 -23.50 3.78 -3.83
N SER A 200 -23.66 3.26 -5.05
CA SER A 200 -23.23 1.91 -5.43
C SER A 200 -21.72 1.70 -5.31
N SER A 201 -20.90 2.67 -5.75
CA SER A 201 -19.45 2.65 -5.56
C SER A 201 -19.09 2.79 -4.08
N ALA A 202 -19.79 3.65 -3.34
CA ALA A 202 -19.51 3.88 -1.93
C ALA A 202 -19.78 2.65 -1.07
N GLU A 203 -20.91 1.98 -1.25
CA GLU A 203 -21.26 0.74 -0.57
C GLU A 203 -20.22 -0.35 -0.85
N PHE A 204 -19.92 -0.60 -2.12
CA PHE A 204 -18.90 -1.57 -2.52
C PHE A 204 -17.54 -1.27 -1.88
N LEU A 205 -17.07 -0.02 -1.90
CA LEU A 205 -15.75 0.34 -1.38
C LEU A 205 -15.68 0.29 0.15
N VAL A 206 -16.77 0.65 0.83
CA VAL A 206 -16.86 0.53 2.30
C VAL A 206 -16.80 -0.94 2.71
N ASP A 207 -17.56 -1.80 2.04
CA ASP A 207 -17.58 -3.24 2.27
C ASP A 207 -16.25 -3.89 1.92
N TYR A 208 -15.67 -3.53 0.78
CA TYR A 208 -14.36 -4.02 0.32
C TYR A 208 -13.26 -3.64 1.29
N CYS A 209 -13.29 -2.42 1.82
CA CYS A 209 -12.38 -2.09 2.88
C CYS A 209 -12.70 -3.00 4.08
N GLY A 210 -13.98 -3.19 4.45
CA GLY A 210 -14.44 -3.76 5.72
C GLY A 210 -14.07 -5.21 5.98
N THR A 211 -13.81 -5.96 4.91
CA THR A 211 -13.24 -7.31 4.89
C THR A 211 -11.75 -7.30 5.14
#